data_AF-A0A842R5C5-F1
#
_entry.id   AF-A0A842R5C5-F1
#
_cell.length_a   1.000
_cell.length_b   1.000
_cell.length_c   1.000
_cell.angle_alpha   90.00
_cell.angle_beta   90.00
_cell.angle_gamma   90.00
#
_symmetry.space_group_name_H-M   'P 1'
#
loop_
_entity.id
_entity.type
_entity.pdbx_description
1 polymer ?
#
loop_
_entity_poly.entity_id
_entity_poly.type
_entity_poly.pdbx_seq_one_letter_code
_entity_poly.pdbx_strand_id
1 'polypeptide(L)'
;LIVNESGDITRRIGKPTVPLDQPHEALMKPDGNILIANCRNDTIIEVDPEGKPIWVYDLRTINWTVVDPTFGENAYITNPHGNDWSHVNDVELQTRNGTEFMLLSIRNFDMIVEVNYTSAVQSNDTDESDITWYFGYPGNYSMLNHQHNADYLVNGNIIVADSENQRVVEINYATKEIVWESPASLDLYWVRDADENPSNPELLLITDSLHHRVIEFNKNSSEITWQYTGNMIQPYQADYLDSGNILIADGAGGNIIIVEPTTNSIIRQFRTEHGSYQYVKAIFLSLISLPVFLIVMTLAKIRVIRGNEIDKKTLAGLFVAGGALVLILGSVIHPSWLLKTIVQMINVIVR
;
A
#
# COMPACT_ATOMS: atom_id res chain seq x y z
N LEU A 1 14.44 -2.05 -9.20
CA LEU A 1 15.67 -1.64 -9.94
C LEU A 1 16.68 -1.22 -8.88
N ILE A 2 17.96 -1.53 -9.01
CA ILE A 2 18.97 -0.90 -8.15
C ILE A 2 19.53 0.29 -8.92
N VAL A 3 19.49 1.45 -8.28
CA VAL A 3 19.88 2.74 -8.83
C VAL A 3 20.87 3.36 -7.87
N ASN A 4 22.00 3.88 -8.35
CA ASN A 4 22.92 4.63 -7.49
C ASN A 4 22.43 6.06 -7.24
N GLU A 5 23.09 6.81 -6.36
CA GLU A 5 22.76 8.22 -6.08
C GLU A 5 22.82 9.12 -7.32
N SER A 6 23.75 8.80 -8.23
CA SER A 6 23.83 9.45 -9.53
C SER A 6 22.69 9.04 -10.43
N GLY A 7 21.67 8.30 -9.98
CA GLY A 7 20.49 7.87 -10.71
C GLY A 7 20.76 6.83 -11.80
N ASP A 8 21.92 6.20 -11.85
CA ASP A 8 22.22 5.21 -12.89
C ASP A 8 21.72 3.84 -12.42
N ILE A 9 21.04 3.13 -13.31
CA ILE A 9 20.61 1.76 -13.03
C ILE A 9 21.85 0.88 -12.99
N THR A 10 22.28 0.50 -11.79
CA THR A 10 23.42 -0.38 -11.56
C THR A 10 23.02 -1.84 -11.73
N ARG A 11 21.75 -2.17 -11.45
CA ARG A 11 21.25 -3.54 -11.56
C ARG A 11 19.76 -3.63 -11.82
N ARG A 12 19.35 -4.72 -12.47
CA ARG A 12 17.96 -5.15 -12.58
C ARG A 12 17.82 -6.53 -11.94
N ILE A 13 17.01 -6.61 -10.89
CA ILE A 13 16.61 -7.84 -10.23
C ILE A 13 15.12 -8.01 -10.52
N GLY A 14 14.72 -9.18 -11.03
CA GLY A 14 13.32 -9.48 -11.33
C GLY A 14 13.09 -10.08 -12.73
N LYS A 15 12.56 -11.31 -12.71
CA LYS A 15 12.16 -12.22 -13.79
C LYS A 15 13.27 -12.71 -14.75
N PRO A 16 13.38 -14.05 -14.98
CA PRO A 16 12.50 -15.11 -14.49
C PRO A 16 12.87 -15.73 -13.13
N THR A 17 13.87 -15.22 -12.40
CA THR A 17 14.48 -15.89 -11.24
C THR A 17 13.68 -15.87 -9.93
N VAL A 18 12.81 -14.88 -9.70
CA VAL A 18 11.99 -14.76 -8.47
C VAL A 18 10.51 -14.60 -8.85
N PRO A 19 9.60 -15.44 -8.33
CA PRO A 19 8.16 -15.25 -8.52
C PRO A 19 7.66 -14.13 -7.59
N LEU A 20 7.70 -12.90 -8.08
CA LEU A 20 7.09 -11.74 -7.42
C LEU A 20 5.69 -11.49 -7.98
N ASP A 21 4.72 -11.22 -7.09
CA ASP A 21 3.38 -10.74 -7.42
C ASP A 21 3.03 -9.52 -6.56
N GLN A 22 2.96 -8.35 -7.22
CA GLN A 22 2.80 -7.02 -6.60
C GLN A 22 3.72 -6.79 -5.37
N PRO A 23 5.06 -6.89 -5.52
CA PRO A 23 5.95 -6.50 -4.43
C PRO A 23 5.74 -5.03 -4.10
N HIS A 24 5.59 -4.73 -2.81
CA HIS A 24 5.28 -3.37 -2.34
C HIS A 24 6.47 -2.67 -1.70
N GLU A 25 7.37 -3.42 -1.07
CA GLU A 25 8.60 -2.91 -0.44
C GLU A 25 9.82 -3.73 -0.87
N ALA A 26 11.00 -3.10 -0.90
CA ALA A 26 12.29 -3.74 -1.13
C ALA A 26 13.41 -3.08 -0.30
N LEU A 27 13.73 -3.67 0.84
CA LEU A 27 14.80 -3.22 1.74
C LEU A 27 16.14 -3.87 1.38
N MET A 28 17.17 -3.04 1.16
CA MET A 28 18.53 -3.51 0.92
C MET A 28 19.31 -3.68 2.21
N LYS A 29 19.83 -4.88 2.45
CA LYS A 29 20.66 -5.20 3.62
C LYS A 29 22.12 -4.77 3.41
N PRO A 30 22.90 -4.60 4.50
CA PRO A 30 24.33 -4.25 4.41
C PRO A 30 25.20 -5.29 3.66
N ASP A 31 24.79 -6.55 3.63
CA ASP A 31 25.46 -7.63 2.89
C ASP A 31 25.12 -7.64 1.39
N GLY A 32 24.19 -6.78 0.95
CA GLY A 32 23.72 -6.66 -0.43
C GLY A 32 22.53 -7.57 -0.77
N ASN A 33 22.06 -8.39 0.17
CA ASN A 33 20.79 -9.10 0.02
C ASN A 33 19.63 -8.10 0.07
N ILE A 34 18.46 -8.54 -0.39
CA ILE A 34 17.26 -7.69 -0.42
C ILE A 34 16.10 -8.45 0.20
N LEU A 35 15.46 -7.85 1.20
CA LEU A 35 14.17 -8.29 1.73
C LEU A 35 13.05 -7.65 0.91
N ILE A 36 12.07 -8.44 0.52
CA ILE A 36 10.99 -8.00 -0.36
C ILE A 36 9.65 -8.39 0.26
N ALA A 37 8.77 -7.41 0.47
CA ALA A 37 7.37 -7.66 0.82
C ALA A 37 6.60 -8.08 -0.43
N ASN A 38 6.47 -9.39 -0.65
CA ASN A 38 5.82 -9.99 -1.82
C ASN A 38 4.31 -10.14 -1.58
N CYS A 39 3.64 -8.99 -1.55
CA CYS A 39 2.29 -8.80 -1.03
C CYS A 39 1.27 -9.85 -1.44
N ARG A 40 1.03 -10.07 -2.75
CA ARG A 40 -0.02 -10.99 -3.19
C ARG A 40 0.28 -12.46 -2.94
N ASN A 41 1.54 -12.76 -2.64
CA ASN A 41 1.98 -14.09 -2.24
C ASN A 41 2.05 -14.25 -0.72
N ASP A 42 1.72 -13.21 0.06
CA ASP A 42 1.67 -13.23 1.52
C ASP A 42 3.00 -13.62 2.18
N THR A 43 4.11 -13.21 1.56
CA THR A 43 5.46 -13.63 1.96
C THR A 43 6.43 -12.47 2.04
N ILE A 44 7.39 -12.58 2.96
CA ILE A 44 8.67 -11.85 2.87
C ILE A 44 9.66 -12.78 2.18
N ILE A 45 10.37 -12.28 1.17
CA ILE A 45 11.40 -13.05 0.46
C ILE A 45 12.72 -12.34 0.63
N GLU A 46 13.75 -13.07 1.05
CA GLU A 46 15.12 -12.62 0.92
C GLU A 46 15.72 -13.17 -0.37
N VAL A 47 16.33 -12.27 -1.15
CA VAL A 47 17.08 -12.63 -2.34
C VAL A 47 18.54 -12.25 -2.18
N ASP A 48 19.42 -13.09 -2.71
CA ASP A 48 20.83 -12.74 -2.87
C ASP A 48 20.98 -11.57 -3.86
N PRO A 49 22.18 -10.97 -3.98
CA PRO A 49 22.37 -9.86 -4.90
C PRO A 49 21.95 -10.27 -6.33
N GLU A 50 22.23 -11.51 -6.76
CA GLU A 50 21.88 -12.08 -8.07
C GLU A 50 20.38 -12.22 -8.31
N GLY A 51 19.56 -11.95 -7.30
CA GLY A 51 18.12 -12.08 -7.39
C GLY A 51 17.68 -13.53 -7.36
N LYS A 52 18.43 -14.41 -6.69
CA LYS A 52 17.98 -15.76 -6.38
C LYS A 52 17.32 -15.76 -5.00
N PRO A 53 16.14 -16.37 -4.83
CA PRO A 53 15.54 -16.53 -3.51
C PRO A 53 16.45 -17.41 -2.64
N ILE A 54 16.77 -16.92 -1.45
CA ILE A 54 17.61 -17.65 -0.47
C ILE A 54 16.85 -17.94 0.83
N TRP A 55 15.78 -17.20 1.11
CA TRP A 55 14.93 -17.41 2.28
C TRP A 55 13.53 -16.86 2.04
N VAL A 56 12.52 -17.43 2.72
CA VAL A 56 11.12 -17.02 2.62
C VAL A 56 10.48 -17.12 4.00
N TYR A 57 9.75 -16.07 4.39
CA TYR A 57 8.81 -16.08 5.51
C TYR A 57 7.38 -16.12 4.95
N ASP A 58 6.63 -17.17 5.24
CA ASP A 58 5.29 -17.38 4.68
C ASP A 58 4.22 -17.11 5.74
N LEU A 59 3.60 -15.94 5.70
CA LEU A 59 2.61 -15.54 6.71
C LEU A 59 1.41 -16.50 6.76
N ARG A 60 1.17 -17.27 5.69
CA ARG A 60 0.03 -18.23 5.58
C ARG A 60 0.18 -19.44 6.46
N THR A 61 1.40 -19.75 6.91
CA THR A 61 1.64 -20.89 7.79
C THR A 61 1.47 -20.53 9.27
N ILE A 62 1.44 -19.24 9.61
CA ILE A 62 1.31 -18.76 10.99
C ILE A 62 -0.10 -19.05 11.52
N ASN A 63 -0.15 -19.77 12.64
CA ASN A 63 -1.35 -19.89 13.46
C ASN A 63 -1.51 -18.66 14.38
N TRP A 64 -2.19 -17.64 13.88
CA TRP A 64 -2.40 -16.38 14.60
C TRP A 64 -3.10 -16.52 15.96
N THR A 65 -3.88 -17.58 16.19
CA THR A 65 -4.48 -17.84 17.51
C THR A 65 -3.46 -18.24 18.59
N VAL A 66 -2.27 -18.67 18.20
CA VAL A 66 -1.13 -18.88 19.12
C VAL A 66 -0.50 -17.55 19.51
N VAL A 67 -0.44 -16.59 18.58
CA VAL A 67 0.09 -15.24 18.82
C VAL A 67 -0.80 -14.48 19.79
N ASP A 68 -2.12 -14.49 19.56
CA ASP A 68 -3.10 -13.96 20.50
C ASP A 68 -4.38 -14.84 20.47
N PRO A 69 -4.68 -15.58 21.56
CA PRO A 69 -5.87 -16.42 21.66
C PRO A 69 -7.20 -15.65 21.59
N THR A 70 -7.16 -14.32 21.72
CA THR A 70 -8.36 -13.48 21.61
C THR A 70 -8.77 -13.21 20.16
N PHE A 71 -7.87 -13.44 19.19
CA PHE A 71 -8.22 -13.40 17.77
C PHE A 71 -9.30 -14.45 17.49
N GLY A 72 -10.55 -13.99 17.42
CA GLY A 72 -11.72 -14.86 17.36
C GLY A 72 -11.66 -15.77 16.14
N GLU A 73 -12.21 -16.98 16.25
CA GLU A 73 -12.19 -18.00 15.18
C GLU A 73 -12.79 -17.53 13.85
N ASN A 74 -13.66 -16.50 13.89
CA ASN A 74 -14.31 -15.91 12.73
C ASN A 74 -13.60 -14.65 12.19
N ALA A 75 -12.48 -14.23 12.79
CA ALA A 75 -11.71 -13.10 12.31
C ALA A 75 -11.06 -13.45 10.97
N TYR A 76 -10.85 -12.45 10.13
CA TYR A 76 -10.24 -12.65 8.81
C TYR A 76 -8.81 -13.24 8.91
N ILE A 77 -8.09 -12.88 9.97
CA ILE A 77 -6.75 -13.38 10.30
C ILE A 77 -6.70 -14.89 10.60
N THR A 78 -7.79 -15.50 11.10
CA THR A 78 -7.83 -16.93 11.45
C THR A 78 -8.39 -17.81 10.34
N ASN A 79 -9.01 -17.20 9.33
CA ASN A 79 -9.62 -17.92 8.21
C ASN A 79 -9.35 -17.22 6.87
N PRO A 80 -8.08 -17.14 6.44
CA PRO A 80 -7.70 -16.71 5.09
C PRO A 80 -8.52 -17.36 3.98
N HIS A 81 -8.92 -16.57 2.98
CA HIS A 81 -9.38 -17.12 1.70
C HIS A 81 -8.79 -16.32 0.54
N GLY A 82 -8.16 -17.01 -0.42
CA GLY A 82 -7.65 -16.43 -1.67
C GLY A 82 -6.18 -16.00 -1.64
N ASN A 83 -5.76 -15.36 -2.73
CA ASN A 83 -4.48 -14.64 -2.81
C ASN A 83 -4.65 -13.26 -2.16
N ASP A 84 -3.54 -12.60 -1.80
CA ASP A 84 -3.56 -11.25 -1.20
C ASP A 84 -4.28 -11.23 0.16
N TRP A 85 -4.01 -12.23 0.98
CA TRP A 85 -4.68 -12.41 2.26
C TRP A 85 -4.16 -11.46 3.31
N SER A 86 -2.88 -11.50 3.60
CA SER A 86 -2.20 -10.60 4.53
C SER A 86 -2.14 -9.17 3.97
N HIS A 87 -1.97 -9.07 2.65
CA HIS A 87 -1.57 -7.85 1.97
C HIS A 87 -0.37 -7.20 2.69
N VAL A 88 0.66 -8.00 2.99
CA VAL A 88 1.90 -7.47 3.57
C VAL A 88 2.49 -6.46 2.60
N ASN A 89 2.60 -5.22 3.04
CA ASN A 89 2.96 -4.09 2.17
C ASN A 89 4.32 -3.49 2.50
N ASP A 90 4.95 -3.92 3.58
CA ASP A 90 6.16 -3.31 4.10
C ASP A 90 7.01 -4.29 4.90
N VAL A 91 8.33 -4.07 4.92
CA VAL A 91 9.32 -4.77 5.74
C VAL A 91 10.47 -3.85 6.09
N GLU A 92 10.61 -3.55 7.37
CA GLU A 92 11.74 -2.80 7.93
C GLU A 92 12.65 -3.69 8.78
N LEU A 93 13.94 -3.35 8.86
CA LEU A 93 14.93 -4.16 9.59
C LEU A 93 15.63 -3.35 10.68
N GLN A 94 15.60 -3.87 11.92
CA GLN A 94 16.34 -3.28 13.04
C GLN A 94 17.20 -4.31 13.75
N THR A 95 18.43 -3.92 14.10
CA THR A 95 19.33 -4.76 14.92
C THR A 95 19.35 -4.27 16.36
N ARG A 96 19.05 -5.15 17.33
CA ARG A 96 19.17 -4.88 18.76
C ARG A 96 20.01 -5.96 19.43
N ASN A 97 21.13 -5.57 20.02
CA ASN A 97 22.06 -6.47 20.73
C ASN A 97 22.53 -7.69 19.90
N GLY A 98 22.69 -7.52 18.59
CA GLY A 98 23.11 -8.58 17.67
C GLY A 98 22.00 -9.51 17.20
N THR A 99 20.75 -9.27 17.61
CA THR A 99 19.55 -9.90 17.04
C THR A 99 18.91 -8.93 16.05
N GLU A 100 18.61 -9.43 14.87
CA GLU A 100 17.88 -8.71 13.83
C GLU A 100 16.38 -9.01 13.94
N PHE A 101 15.59 -7.96 13.81
CA PHE A 101 14.13 -7.99 13.84
C PHE A 101 13.60 -7.38 12.55
N MET A 102 12.58 -8.01 11.98
CA MET A 102 11.81 -7.44 10.89
C MET A 102 10.50 -6.87 11.43
N LEU A 103 10.18 -5.62 11.10
CA LEU A 103 8.86 -5.02 11.33
C LEU A 103 8.05 -5.11 10.04
N LEU A 104 6.86 -5.70 10.13
CA LEU A 104 6.00 -5.95 8.97
C LEU A 104 4.68 -5.22 9.14
N SER A 105 4.23 -4.56 8.08
CA SER A 105 2.85 -4.04 8.01
C SER A 105 1.94 -5.02 7.28
N ILE A 106 0.96 -5.55 8.00
CA ILE A 106 -0.02 -6.51 7.48
C ILE A 106 -1.36 -5.80 7.32
N ARG A 107 -1.55 -5.20 6.14
CA ARG A 107 -2.63 -4.25 5.87
C ARG A 107 -4.02 -4.83 6.12
N ASN A 108 -4.28 -6.06 5.67
CA ASN A 108 -5.63 -6.63 5.78
C ASN A 108 -5.95 -7.14 7.19
N PHE A 109 -4.98 -7.18 8.09
CA PHE A 109 -5.21 -7.53 9.50
C PHE A 109 -5.33 -6.29 10.39
N ASP A 110 -5.12 -5.10 9.83
CA ASP A 110 -5.03 -3.86 10.60
C ASP A 110 -3.95 -3.95 11.70
N MET A 111 -2.82 -4.57 11.37
CA MET A 111 -1.76 -4.90 12.33
C MET A 111 -0.35 -4.69 11.78
N ILE A 112 0.52 -4.22 12.65
CA ILE A 112 1.97 -4.30 12.49
C ILE A 112 2.52 -5.38 13.42
N VAL A 113 3.49 -6.15 12.95
CA VAL A 113 4.10 -7.25 13.71
C VAL A 113 5.61 -7.19 13.62
N GLU A 114 6.28 -7.50 14.72
CA GLU A 114 7.73 -7.64 14.76
C GLU A 114 8.09 -9.12 14.85
N VAL A 115 8.98 -9.55 13.96
CA VAL A 115 9.47 -10.91 13.83
C VAL A 115 10.95 -10.94 14.19
N ASN A 116 11.36 -11.88 15.05
CA ASN A 116 12.76 -12.20 15.29
C ASN A 116 13.35 -12.89 14.05
N TYR A 117 13.83 -12.07 13.11
CA TYR A 117 14.37 -12.53 11.84
C TYR A 117 15.60 -13.42 12.02
N THR A 118 16.47 -13.14 12.99
CA THR A 118 17.60 -14.02 13.29
C THR A 118 17.17 -15.44 13.63
N SER A 119 16.11 -15.61 14.43
CA SER A 119 15.53 -16.92 14.77
C SER A 119 14.92 -17.60 13.54
N ALA A 120 14.09 -16.87 12.79
CA ALA A 120 13.40 -17.38 11.60
C ALA A 120 14.37 -17.81 10.47
N VAL A 121 15.49 -17.12 10.31
CA VAL A 121 16.56 -17.53 9.37
C VAL A 121 17.31 -18.76 9.89
N GLN A 122 17.58 -18.85 11.19
CA GLN A 122 18.27 -20.00 11.79
C GLN A 122 17.47 -21.28 11.72
N SER A 123 16.15 -21.21 11.94
CA SER A 123 15.23 -22.35 11.77
C SER A 123 15.01 -22.69 10.31
N ASN A 124 15.15 -21.71 9.41
CA ASN A 124 14.76 -21.78 8.01
C ASN A 124 13.30 -22.23 7.87
N ASP A 125 12.45 -21.69 8.73
CA ASP A 125 11.02 -21.95 8.79
C ASP A 125 10.26 -20.68 9.23
N THR A 126 8.93 -20.69 9.09
CA THR A 126 8.05 -19.66 9.62
C THR A 126 7.29 -20.20 10.83
N ASP A 127 7.54 -19.61 12.00
CA ASP A 127 6.99 -20.07 13.26
C ASP A 127 6.34 -18.91 14.04
N GLU A 128 5.22 -19.18 14.71
CA GLU A 128 4.50 -18.15 15.47
C GLU A 128 5.33 -17.61 16.65
N SER A 129 6.26 -18.40 17.17
CA SER A 129 7.17 -18.01 18.25
C SER A 129 8.22 -16.97 17.82
N ASP A 130 8.42 -16.78 16.51
CA ASP A 130 9.26 -15.71 16.01
C ASP A 130 8.58 -14.34 16.14
N ILE A 131 7.25 -14.26 16.31
CA ILE A 131 6.55 -12.99 16.55
C ILE A 131 6.78 -12.52 17.98
N THR A 132 7.57 -11.46 18.14
CA THR A 132 7.99 -10.93 19.44
C THR A 132 7.15 -9.75 19.92
N TRP A 133 6.49 -9.05 19.00
CA TRP A 133 5.69 -7.87 19.30
C TRP A 133 4.64 -7.64 18.20
N TYR A 134 3.54 -6.97 18.53
CA TYR A 134 2.54 -6.51 17.57
C TYR A 134 1.74 -5.33 18.11
N PHE A 135 1.18 -4.53 17.21
CA PHE A 135 0.18 -3.50 17.51
C PHE A 135 -0.91 -3.49 16.45
N GLY A 136 -2.12 -3.15 16.85
CA GLY A 136 -3.32 -3.30 16.04
C GLY A 136 -4.13 -4.53 16.46
N TYR A 137 -5.35 -4.60 15.96
CA TYR A 137 -6.25 -5.72 16.24
C TYR A 137 -7.28 -5.83 15.11
N PRO A 138 -7.49 -7.02 14.51
CA PRO A 138 -8.38 -7.18 13.37
C PRO A 138 -9.80 -6.72 13.69
N GLY A 139 -10.32 -5.78 12.89
CA GLY A 139 -11.65 -5.20 13.07
C GLY A 139 -11.76 -4.13 14.16
N ASN A 140 -10.66 -3.80 14.86
CA ASN A 140 -10.60 -2.63 15.73
C ASN A 140 -9.94 -1.45 15.03
N TYR A 141 -10.71 -0.79 14.16
CA TYR A 141 -10.24 0.31 13.33
C TYR A 141 -9.84 1.58 14.10
N SER A 142 -10.02 1.62 15.42
CA SER A 142 -9.52 2.74 16.24
C SER A 142 -8.02 2.68 16.48
N MET A 143 -7.42 1.48 16.40
CA MET A 143 -5.98 1.27 16.55
C MET A 143 -5.26 1.55 15.24
N LEU A 144 -5.60 0.78 14.20
CA LEU A 144 -5.11 0.90 12.83
C LEU A 144 -6.22 0.50 11.87
N ASN A 145 -6.19 1.01 10.64
CA ASN A 145 -7.14 0.68 9.59
C ASN A 145 -6.44 0.74 8.22
N HIS A 146 -6.12 -0.45 7.69
CA HIS A 146 -5.39 -0.63 6.43
C HIS A 146 -4.13 0.22 6.32
N GLN A 147 -3.30 0.17 7.36
CA GLN A 147 -2.05 0.91 7.49
C GLN A 147 -0.97 0.48 6.48
N HIS A 148 0.05 1.32 6.34
CA HIS A 148 1.22 1.13 5.50
C HIS A 148 2.49 1.60 6.20
N ASN A 149 3.63 1.13 5.69
CA ASN A 149 4.98 1.64 5.92
C ASN A 149 5.23 2.00 7.39
N ALA A 150 5.44 0.96 8.19
CA ALA A 150 5.70 1.11 9.61
C ALA A 150 7.20 1.09 9.83
N ASP A 151 7.75 2.16 10.40
CA ASP A 151 9.18 2.32 10.55
C ASP A 151 9.58 2.55 12.02
N TYR A 152 10.78 2.12 12.37
CA TYR A 152 11.39 2.35 13.67
C TYR A 152 11.96 3.76 13.77
N LEU A 153 11.50 4.52 14.77
CA LEU A 153 12.05 5.84 15.07
C LEU A 153 13.34 5.77 15.90
N VAL A 154 14.15 6.83 15.86
CA VAL A 154 15.41 6.92 16.63
C VAL A 154 15.20 6.76 18.14
N ASN A 155 14.03 7.14 18.64
CA ASN A 155 13.65 7.04 20.05
C ASN A 155 13.18 5.62 20.45
N GLY A 156 13.11 4.69 19.49
CA GLY A 156 12.66 3.31 19.67
C GLY A 156 11.13 3.13 19.58
N ASN A 157 10.36 4.18 19.33
CA ASN A 157 8.94 4.08 18.98
C ASN A 157 8.78 3.65 17.52
N ILE A 158 7.53 3.44 17.09
CA ILE A 158 7.20 3.07 15.72
C ILE A 158 6.29 4.14 15.13
N ILE A 159 6.61 4.61 13.93
CA ILE A 159 5.74 5.50 13.15
C ILE A 159 4.96 4.67 12.13
N VAL A 160 3.69 5.01 11.89
CA VAL A 160 2.82 4.26 10.97
C VAL A 160 1.92 5.21 10.19
N ALA A 161 1.83 5.00 8.88
CA ALA A 161 0.81 5.62 8.04
C ALA A 161 -0.52 4.85 8.15
N ASP A 162 -1.46 5.34 8.97
CA ASP A 162 -2.77 4.73 9.22
C ASP A 162 -3.79 5.18 8.17
N SER A 163 -3.71 4.58 6.99
CA SER A 163 -4.20 5.13 5.73
C SER A 163 -5.71 5.42 5.68
N GLU A 164 -6.57 4.49 6.10
CA GLU A 164 -8.03 4.70 6.04
C GLU A 164 -8.54 5.58 7.20
N ASN A 165 -7.75 5.70 8.27
CA ASN A 165 -7.98 6.67 9.33
C ASN A 165 -7.40 8.06 9.01
N GLN A 166 -6.69 8.21 7.88
CA GLN A 166 -6.23 9.51 7.36
C GLN A 166 -5.29 10.23 8.33
N ARG A 167 -4.40 9.47 8.97
CA ARG A 167 -3.46 10.00 9.97
C ARG A 167 -2.13 9.27 9.93
N VAL A 168 -1.11 9.92 10.44
CA VAL A 168 0.14 9.26 10.86
C VAL A 168 0.12 9.14 12.38
N VAL A 169 0.51 8.00 12.92
CA VAL A 169 0.56 7.75 14.36
C VAL A 169 1.95 7.32 14.79
N GLU A 170 2.40 7.78 15.96
CA GLU A 170 3.57 7.27 16.65
C GLU A 170 3.12 6.39 17.82
N ILE A 171 3.59 5.16 17.83
CA ILE A 171 3.26 4.14 18.81
C ILE A 171 4.46 3.94 19.72
N ASN A 172 4.25 4.07 21.02
CA ASN A 172 5.27 3.73 21.99
C ASN A 172 5.49 2.21 22.01
N TYR A 173 6.71 1.77 21.71
CA TYR A 173 7.03 0.35 21.61
C TYR A 173 6.81 -0.41 22.92
N ALA A 174 7.15 0.20 24.07
CA ALA A 174 7.07 -0.45 25.37
C ALA A 174 5.64 -0.52 25.94
N THR A 175 4.86 0.56 25.80
CA THR A 175 3.50 0.62 26.37
C THR A 175 2.42 0.19 25.39
N LYS A 176 2.72 0.11 24.08
CA LYS A 176 1.75 -0.11 23.00
C LYS A 176 0.63 0.93 23.00
N GLU A 177 0.97 2.19 23.29
CA GLU A 177 0.05 3.32 23.25
C GLU A 177 0.40 4.24 22.08
N ILE A 178 -0.61 4.82 21.43
CA ILE A 178 -0.40 5.93 20.48
C ILE A 178 -0.03 7.16 21.30
N VAL A 179 1.20 7.65 21.14
CA VAL A 179 1.75 8.78 21.91
C VAL A 179 1.78 10.08 21.12
N TRP A 180 1.62 9.99 19.79
CA TRP A 180 1.44 11.15 18.92
C TRP A 180 0.58 10.77 17.72
N GLU A 181 -0.18 11.74 17.21
CA GLU A 181 -0.98 11.63 15.99
C GLU A 181 -0.81 12.92 15.19
N SER A 182 -0.72 12.81 13.88
CA SER A 182 -0.70 13.95 12.96
C SER A 182 -1.93 14.85 13.19
N PRO A 183 -1.77 16.18 13.26
CA PRO A 183 -2.90 17.05 13.51
C PRO A 183 -3.88 17.01 12.32
N ALA A 184 -5.18 17.00 12.63
CA ALA A 184 -6.25 16.98 11.62
C ALA A 184 -6.16 18.16 10.62
N SER A 185 -5.49 19.25 10.98
CA SER A 185 -5.24 20.40 10.09
C SER A 185 -4.32 20.08 8.91
N LEU A 186 -3.56 18.98 8.95
CA LEU A 186 -2.81 18.52 7.78
C LEU A 186 -3.72 18.04 6.66
N ASP A 187 -4.96 17.63 6.99
CA ASP A 187 -5.94 17.11 6.03
C ASP A 187 -5.29 16.04 5.16
N LEU A 188 -4.76 14.98 5.78
CA LEU A 188 -4.14 13.87 5.05
C LEU A 188 -5.24 13.03 4.40
N TYR A 189 -4.97 12.44 3.24
CA TYR A 189 -5.94 11.56 2.59
C TYR A 189 -5.25 10.34 1.98
N TRP A 190 -5.53 9.19 2.62
CA TRP A 190 -4.90 7.91 2.29
C TRP A 190 -3.38 8.03 2.31
N VAL A 191 -2.84 8.52 3.44
CA VAL A 191 -1.41 8.57 3.70
C VAL A 191 -0.83 7.16 3.65
N ARG A 192 0.31 6.98 3.01
CA ARG A 192 0.89 5.64 2.82
C ARG A 192 2.29 5.46 3.37
N ASP A 193 2.91 6.55 3.79
CA ASP A 193 4.31 6.54 4.21
C ASP A 193 4.60 7.74 5.10
N ALA A 194 5.50 7.55 6.07
CA ALA A 194 5.93 8.59 6.99
C ALA A 194 7.30 8.29 7.59
N ASP A 195 8.35 8.95 7.09
CA ASP A 195 9.73 8.70 7.52
C ASP A 195 10.29 9.83 8.35
N GLU A 196 11.02 9.48 9.41
CA GLU A 196 11.78 10.44 10.21
C GLU A 196 12.98 10.96 9.43
N ASN A 197 13.19 12.28 9.44
CA ASN A 197 14.39 12.85 8.85
C ASN A 197 15.63 12.38 9.64
N PRO A 198 16.59 11.66 9.02
CA PRO A 198 17.73 11.09 9.72
C PRO A 198 18.64 12.13 10.41
N SER A 199 18.60 13.39 9.94
CA SER A 199 19.39 14.50 10.50
C SER A 199 18.59 15.36 11.49
N ASN A 200 17.26 15.27 11.50
CA ASN A 200 16.40 16.06 12.37
C ASN A 200 15.09 15.31 12.71
N PRO A 201 15.07 14.53 13.80
CA PRO A 201 13.90 13.74 14.22
C PRO A 201 12.59 14.50 14.47
N GLU A 202 12.63 15.84 14.47
CA GLU A 202 11.43 16.66 14.55
C GLU A 202 10.69 16.77 13.20
N LEU A 203 11.31 16.38 12.09
CA LEU A 203 10.76 16.42 10.74
C LEU A 203 10.33 15.03 10.27
N LEU A 204 9.12 14.93 9.73
CA LEU A 204 8.59 13.74 9.07
C LEU A 204 8.36 14.01 7.58
N LEU A 205 8.86 13.13 6.72
CA LEU A 205 8.51 13.08 5.30
C LEU A 205 7.27 12.22 5.13
N ILE A 206 6.15 12.81 4.70
CA ILE A 206 4.86 12.13 4.65
C ILE A 206 4.40 12.04 3.19
N THR A 207 4.08 10.82 2.75
CA THR A 207 3.49 10.56 1.44
C THR A 207 1.96 10.56 1.51
N ASP A 208 1.35 11.66 1.07
CA ASP A 208 -0.09 11.89 1.09
C ASP A 208 -0.71 11.57 -0.29
N SER A 209 -0.99 10.27 -0.49
CA SER A 209 -1.21 9.68 -1.80
C SER A 209 -2.40 10.26 -2.58
N LEU A 210 -3.56 10.46 -1.93
CA LEU A 210 -4.75 10.98 -2.62
C LEU A 210 -4.85 12.51 -2.63
N HIS A 211 -3.92 13.20 -1.97
CA HIS A 211 -3.64 14.61 -2.26
C HIS A 211 -2.51 14.83 -3.25
N HIS A 212 -1.98 13.75 -3.83
CA HIS A 212 -0.97 13.81 -4.89
C HIS A 212 0.26 14.63 -4.48
N ARG A 213 0.67 14.52 -3.20
CA ARG A 213 1.75 15.32 -2.64
C ARG A 213 2.64 14.50 -1.71
N VAL A 214 3.86 15.00 -1.55
CA VAL A 214 4.76 14.63 -0.46
C VAL A 214 5.06 15.90 0.33
N ILE A 215 5.04 15.82 1.66
CA ILE A 215 5.28 16.96 2.56
C ILE A 215 6.36 16.63 3.57
N GLU A 216 7.18 17.61 3.94
CA GLU A 216 8.04 17.53 5.13
C GLU A 216 7.36 18.34 6.25
N PHE A 217 6.96 17.67 7.31
CA PHE A 217 6.19 18.24 8.41
C PHE A 217 7.01 18.29 9.70
N ASN A 218 7.04 19.44 10.35
CA ASN A 218 7.68 19.59 11.66
C ASN A 218 6.70 19.31 12.79
N LYS A 219 6.94 18.23 13.55
CA LYS A 219 6.08 17.78 14.66
C LYS A 219 5.96 18.81 15.79
N ASN A 220 7.04 19.55 16.07
CA ASN A 220 7.10 20.50 17.18
C ASN A 220 6.40 21.83 16.84
N SER A 221 6.73 22.45 15.70
CA SER A 221 6.07 23.69 15.28
C SER A 221 4.67 23.45 14.68
N SER A 222 4.35 22.20 14.32
CA SER A 222 3.12 21.85 13.60
C SER A 222 2.98 22.54 12.24
N GLU A 223 4.08 22.68 11.52
CA GLU A 223 4.13 23.37 10.22
C GLU A 223 4.67 22.45 9.11
N ILE A 224 4.14 22.63 7.89
CA ILE A 224 4.74 22.06 6.68
C ILE A 224 5.95 22.93 6.32
N THR A 225 7.13 22.33 6.37
CA THR A 225 8.41 23.00 6.08
C THR A 225 8.82 22.89 4.61
N TRP A 226 8.37 21.82 3.93
CA TRP A 226 8.55 21.62 2.49
C TRP A 226 7.38 20.83 1.91
N GLN A 227 7.11 21.01 0.61
CA GLN A 227 6.07 20.27 -0.11
C GLN A 227 6.40 20.12 -1.60
N TYR A 228 6.12 18.93 -2.12
CA TYR A 228 6.11 18.64 -3.55
C TYR A 228 4.71 18.29 -4.05
N THR A 229 4.23 19.03 -5.05
CA THR A 229 2.95 18.85 -5.74
C THR A 229 3.13 18.76 -7.26
N GLY A 230 4.26 18.20 -7.70
CA GLY A 230 4.50 17.97 -9.12
C GLY A 230 3.47 17.03 -9.75
N ASN A 231 3.67 16.68 -11.03
CA ASN A 231 2.73 15.84 -11.77
C ASN A 231 2.82 14.36 -11.33
N MET A 232 2.31 14.05 -10.14
CA MET A 232 2.18 12.73 -9.55
C MET A 232 0.71 12.29 -9.60
N ILE A 233 0.47 11.00 -9.81
CA ILE A 233 -0.89 10.45 -9.82
C ILE A 233 -1.24 9.88 -8.45
N GLN A 234 -0.33 9.16 -7.81
CA GLN A 234 -0.57 8.59 -6.49
C GLN A 234 0.79 8.18 -5.93
N PRO A 235 1.51 9.09 -5.24
CA PRO A 235 2.78 8.75 -4.63
C PRO A 235 2.56 7.62 -3.61
N TYR A 236 3.44 6.63 -3.64
CA TYR A 236 3.36 5.40 -2.87
C TYR A 236 4.21 5.52 -1.60
N GLN A 237 5.45 5.98 -1.76
CA GLN A 237 6.49 6.11 -0.74
C GLN A 237 7.49 7.21 -1.15
N ALA A 238 8.16 7.80 -0.17
CA ALA A 238 9.19 8.80 -0.40
C ALA A 238 10.26 8.77 0.69
N ASP A 239 11.51 8.67 0.29
CA ASP A 239 12.65 8.55 1.20
C ASP A 239 13.60 9.75 1.10
N TYR A 240 14.28 10.04 2.21
CA TYR A 240 15.47 10.89 2.18
C TYR A 240 16.66 10.16 1.58
N LEU A 241 17.40 10.84 0.70
CA LEU A 241 18.72 10.39 0.24
C LEU A 241 19.83 11.06 1.06
N ASP A 242 21.00 10.41 1.15
CA ASP A 242 22.20 10.94 1.82
C ASP A 242 22.61 12.34 1.30
N SER A 243 22.29 12.63 0.03
CA SER A 243 22.53 13.93 -0.59
C SER A 243 21.60 15.05 -0.08
N GLY A 244 20.59 14.74 0.73
CA GLY A 244 19.49 15.63 1.12
C GLY A 244 18.40 15.81 0.03
N ASN A 245 18.46 15.02 -1.05
CA ASN A 245 17.40 14.96 -2.05
C ASN A 245 16.30 14.00 -1.60
N ILE A 246 15.12 14.11 -2.20
CA ILE A 246 13.97 13.25 -1.88
C ILE A 246 13.69 12.32 -3.06
N LEU A 247 13.72 11.02 -2.80
CA LEU A 247 13.26 9.99 -3.73
C LEU A 247 11.74 9.86 -3.57
N ILE A 248 10.99 9.83 -4.67
CA ILE A 248 9.53 9.63 -4.62
C ILE A 248 9.14 8.56 -5.64
N ALA A 249 8.45 7.53 -5.18
CA ALA A 249 7.83 6.52 -6.02
C ALA A 249 6.37 6.90 -6.29
N ASP A 250 6.04 7.35 -7.51
CA ASP A 250 4.68 7.58 -7.98
C ASP A 250 4.08 6.28 -8.53
N GLY A 251 3.53 5.47 -7.64
CA GLY A 251 3.06 4.12 -7.93
C GLY A 251 2.07 4.05 -9.08
N ALA A 252 0.99 4.84 -9.03
CA ALA A 252 -0.02 4.84 -10.09
C ALA A 252 0.46 5.53 -11.38
N GLY A 253 1.33 6.54 -11.27
CA GLY A 253 1.91 7.21 -12.45
C GLY A 253 3.03 6.42 -13.11
N GLY A 254 3.56 5.39 -12.44
CA GLY A 254 4.66 4.56 -12.92
C GLY A 254 5.98 5.32 -13.02
N ASN A 255 6.20 6.30 -12.16
CA ASN A 255 7.42 7.11 -12.16
C ASN A 255 8.16 6.96 -10.84
N ILE A 256 9.49 6.98 -10.89
CA ILE A 256 10.33 7.24 -9.74
C ILE A 256 11.05 8.55 -10.04
N ILE A 257 10.98 9.52 -9.14
CA ILE A 257 11.60 10.83 -9.30
C ILE A 257 12.53 11.12 -8.14
N ILE A 258 13.60 11.87 -8.41
CA ILE A 258 14.45 12.45 -7.37
C ILE A 258 14.26 13.95 -7.46
N VAL A 259 13.88 14.57 -6.34
CA VAL A 259 13.58 15.99 -6.22
C VAL A 259 14.63 16.66 -5.35
N GLU A 260 15.16 17.80 -5.81
CA GLU A 260 16.00 18.68 -4.99
C GLU A 260 15.11 19.65 -4.20
N PRO A 261 15.04 19.56 -2.85
CA PRO A 261 14.05 20.31 -2.07
C PRO A 261 14.21 21.83 -2.16
N THR A 262 15.44 22.33 -2.31
CA THR A 262 15.73 23.78 -2.37
C THR A 262 15.15 24.44 -3.61
N THR A 263 15.15 23.75 -4.76
CA THR A 263 14.65 24.29 -6.03
C THR A 263 13.28 23.70 -6.41
N ASN A 264 12.82 22.68 -5.68
CA ASN A 264 11.65 21.86 -5.97
C ASN A 264 11.67 21.25 -7.38
N SER A 265 12.88 21.04 -7.93
CA SER A 265 13.08 20.56 -9.30
C SER A 265 13.36 19.07 -9.32
N ILE A 266 12.87 18.40 -10.37
CA ILE A 266 13.20 17.00 -10.62
C ILE A 266 14.60 16.94 -11.20
N ILE A 267 15.54 16.35 -10.48
CA ILE A 267 16.92 16.13 -10.96
C ILE A 267 17.04 14.83 -11.76
N ARG A 268 16.21 13.83 -11.45
CA ARG A 268 16.16 12.53 -12.13
C ARG A 268 14.74 12.00 -12.20
N GLN A 269 14.42 11.32 -13.30
CA GLN A 269 13.15 10.63 -13.46
C GLN A 269 13.35 9.29 -14.17
N PHE A 270 12.80 8.24 -13.60
CA PHE A 270 12.68 6.91 -14.19
C PHE A 270 11.21 6.67 -14.50
N ARG A 271 10.91 6.37 -15.76
CA ARG A 271 9.56 6.00 -16.19
C ARG A 271 9.51 4.51 -16.41
N THR A 272 8.50 3.86 -15.84
CA THR A 272 8.18 2.48 -16.17
C THR A 272 7.16 2.48 -17.32
N GLU A 273 7.32 1.57 -18.28
CA GLU A 273 6.34 1.41 -19.38
C GLU A 273 4.96 0.92 -18.87
N HIS A 274 4.91 0.40 -17.64
CA HIS A 274 3.74 -0.27 -17.07
C HIS A 274 2.72 0.67 -16.41
N GLY A 275 3.12 1.75 -15.72
CA GLY A 275 2.17 2.59 -14.98
C GLY A 275 1.22 3.38 -15.91
N SER A 276 1.75 3.93 -17.00
CA SER A 276 0.92 4.58 -18.02
C SER A 276 -0.01 3.59 -18.72
N TYR A 277 0.41 2.33 -18.92
CA TYR A 277 -0.41 1.32 -19.59
C TYR A 277 -1.67 0.94 -18.79
N GLN A 278 -1.58 0.73 -17.47
CA GLN A 278 -2.78 0.36 -16.68
C GLN A 278 -3.79 1.50 -16.59
N TYR A 279 -3.30 2.74 -16.42
CA TYR A 279 -4.15 3.93 -16.39
C TYR A 279 -4.81 4.19 -17.76
N VAL A 280 -4.03 4.12 -18.84
CA VAL A 280 -4.54 4.24 -20.21
C VAL A 280 -5.51 3.09 -20.51
N LYS A 281 -5.22 1.86 -20.08
CA LYS A 281 -6.11 0.70 -20.26
C LYS A 281 -7.43 0.88 -19.51
N ALA A 282 -7.41 1.40 -18.27
CA ALA A 282 -8.62 1.70 -17.51
C ALA A 282 -9.46 2.82 -18.18
N ILE A 283 -8.81 3.86 -18.68
CA ILE A 283 -9.47 4.94 -19.45
C ILE A 283 -10.06 4.37 -20.76
N PHE A 284 -9.31 3.57 -21.51
CA PHE A 284 -9.81 2.96 -22.74
C PHE A 284 -10.98 2.00 -22.48
N LEU A 285 -10.91 1.17 -21.43
CA LEU A 285 -11.98 0.24 -21.07
C LEU A 285 -13.25 0.98 -20.57
N SER A 286 -13.10 2.07 -19.83
CA SER A 286 -14.24 2.93 -19.43
C SER A 286 -14.85 3.69 -20.61
N LEU A 287 -14.02 4.21 -21.54
CA LEU A 287 -14.47 4.86 -22.77
C LEU A 287 -15.18 3.90 -23.74
N ILE A 288 -14.90 2.60 -23.70
CA ILE A 288 -15.60 1.59 -24.52
C ILE A 288 -16.86 1.07 -23.82
N SER A 289 -16.80 0.86 -22.50
CA SER A 289 -17.93 0.25 -21.75
C SER A 289 -19.12 1.19 -21.62
N LEU A 290 -18.91 2.51 -21.41
CA LEU A 290 -20.00 3.46 -21.26
C LEU A 290 -20.86 3.61 -22.54
N PRO A 291 -20.29 3.78 -23.75
CA PRO A 291 -21.06 3.77 -25.00
C PRO A 291 -21.78 2.45 -25.25
N VAL A 292 -21.14 1.30 -24.99
CA VAL A 292 -21.78 -0.02 -25.15
C VAL A 292 -22.99 -0.15 -24.23
N PHE A 293 -22.86 0.26 -22.96
CA PHE A 293 -23.98 0.30 -22.02
C PHE A 293 -25.11 1.21 -22.51
N LEU A 294 -24.79 2.43 -22.95
CA LEU A 294 -25.77 3.37 -23.49
C LEU A 294 -26.47 2.83 -24.76
N ILE A 295 -25.76 2.13 -25.63
CA ILE A 295 -26.33 1.47 -26.82
C ILE A 295 -27.30 0.36 -26.40
N VAL A 296 -26.89 -0.52 -25.47
CA VAL A 296 -27.76 -1.61 -24.96
C VAL A 296 -29.04 -1.03 -24.35
N MET A 297 -28.92 0.03 -23.54
CA MET A 297 -30.05 0.74 -22.95
C MET A 297 -30.96 1.39 -23.99
N THR A 298 -30.38 2.01 -25.03
CA THR A 298 -31.13 2.63 -26.12
C THR A 298 -31.89 1.59 -26.94
N LEU A 299 -31.26 0.45 -27.26
CA LEU A 299 -31.91 -0.65 -27.99
C LEU A 299 -33.03 -1.30 -27.17
N ALA A 300 -32.84 -1.46 -25.86
CA ALA A 300 -33.89 -1.92 -24.95
C ALA A 300 -35.09 -0.94 -24.97
N LYS A 301 -34.83 0.37 -24.90
CA LYS A 301 -35.87 1.40 -24.96
C LYS A 301 -36.63 1.41 -26.29
N ILE A 302 -35.93 1.26 -27.43
CA ILE A 302 -36.55 1.17 -28.76
C ILE A 302 -37.47 -0.05 -28.87
N ARG A 303 -37.05 -1.22 -28.35
CA ARG A 303 -37.87 -2.44 -28.35
C ARG A 303 -39.16 -2.27 -27.54
N VAL A 304 -39.09 -1.64 -26.37
CA VAL A 304 -40.26 -1.32 -25.55
C VAL A 304 -41.21 -0.37 -26.29
N ILE A 305 -40.69 0.70 -26.92
CA ILE A 305 -41.50 1.64 -27.71
C ILE A 305 -42.18 0.97 -28.90
N ARG A 306 -41.53 -0.02 -29.52
CA ARG A 306 -42.08 -0.79 -30.67
C ARG A 306 -43.09 -1.86 -30.27
N GLY A 307 -43.48 -1.95 -28.99
CA GLY A 307 -44.49 -2.89 -28.51
C GLY A 307 -43.99 -4.31 -28.30
N ASN A 308 -42.67 -4.54 -28.34
CA ASN A 308 -42.11 -5.83 -27.95
C ASN A 308 -41.97 -5.83 -26.42
N GLU A 309 -42.68 -6.72 -25.73
CA GLU A 309 -42.48 -6.93 -24.29
C GLU A 309 -41.06 -7.45 -24.04
N ILE A 310 -40.26 -6.67 -23.31
CA ILE A 310 -39.05 -7.17 -22.66
C ILE A 310 -39.47 -7.51 -21.24
N ASP A 311 -39.34 -8.78 -20.86
CA ASP A 311 -39.67 -9.17 -19.49
C ASP A 311 -38.73 -8.45 -18.49
N LYS A 312 -39.27 -8.14 -17.31
CA LYS A 312 -38.57 -7.36 -16.29
C LYS A 312 -37.28 -8.02 -15.81
N LYS A 313 -37.15 -9.36 -15.87
CA LYS A 313 -35.94 -10.09 -15.48
C LYS A 313 -34.84 -9.92 -16.51
N THR A 314 -35.18 -9.94 -17.80
CA THR A 314 -34.21 -9.66 -18.88
C THR A 314 -33.68 -8.23 -18.80
N LEU A 315 -34.55 -7.25 -18.52
CA LEU A 315 -34.13 -5.86 -18.35
C LEU A 315 -33.23 -5.69 -17.11
N ALA A 316 -33.61 -6.28 -15.97
CA ALA A 316 -32.80 -6.27 -14.75
C ALA A 316 -31.45 -6.97 -14.97
N GLY A 317 -31.41 -8.08 -15.71
CA GLY A 317 -30.18 -8.79 -16.05
C GLY A 317 -29.21 -7.95 -16.88
N LEU A 318 -29.70 -7.15 -17.84
CA LEU A 318 -28.87 -6.23 -18.62
C LEU A 318 -28.30 -5.09 -17.76
N PHE A 319 -29.07 -4.56 -16.82
CA PHE A 319 -28.59 -3.56 -15.86
C PHE A 319 -27.51 -4.13 -14.92
N VAL A 320 -27.74 -5.32 -14.38
CA VAL A 320 -26.76 -6.01 -13.52
C VAL A 320 -25.50 -6.36 -14.29
N ALA A 321 -25.62 -6.86 -15.53
CA ALA A 321 -24.47 -7.16 -16.38
C ALA A 321 -23.69 -5.89 -16.77
N GLY A 322 -24.39 -4.80 -17.10
CA GLY A 322 -23.75 -3.52 -17.40
C GLY A 322 -23.05 -2.90 -16.19
N GLY A 323 -23.70 -2.90 -15.02
CA GLY A 323 -23.11 -2.45 -13.76
C GLY A 323 -21.93 -3.32 -13.32
N ALA A 324 -22.05 -4.64 -13.43
CA ALA A 324 -20.96 -5.57 -13.15
C ALA A 324 -19.79 -5.39 -14.11
N LEU A 325 -20.04 -5.13 -15.41
CA LEU A 325 -18.98 -4.83 -16.37
C LEU A 325 -18.25 -3.53 -16.00
N VAL A 326 -18.97 -2.48 -15.59
CA VAL A 326 -18.38 -1.22 -15.12
C VAL A 326 -17.59 -1.43 -13.83
N LEU A 327 -18.06 -2.27 -12.90
CA LEU A 327 -17.36 -2.59 -11.65
C LEU A 327 -16.12 -3.47 -11.88
N ILE A 328 -16.19 -4.47 -12.77
CA ILE A 328 -15.08 -5.35 -13.15
C ILE A 328 -13.99 -4.58 -13.92
N LEU A 329 -14.39 -3.59 -14.73
CA LEU A 329 -13.46 -2.73 -15.45
C LEU A 329 -12.95 -1.56 -14.60
N GLY A 330 -13.70 -1.16 -13.57
CA GLY A 330 -13.37 -0.11 -12.61
C GLY A 330 -12.59 -0.59 -11.39
N SER A 331 -12.50 -1.90 -11.11
CA SER A 331 -11.78 -2.48 -9.96
C SER A 331 -10.26 -2.31 -9.99
N VAL A 332 -9.73 -1.59 -10.99
CA VAL A 332 -8.34 -1.09 -11.02
C VAL A 332 -8.21 0.25 -10.29
N ILE A 333 -9.33 0.89 -9.91
CA ILE A 333 -9.41 2.16 -9.17
C ILE A 333 -10.31 1.94 -7.96
N HIS A 334 -9.88 2.40 -6.78
CA HIS A 334 -10.50 2.16 -5.48
C HIS A 334 -12.06 2.20 -5.53
N PRO A 335 -12.76 1.12 -5.18
CA PRO A 335 -14.20 0.94 -5.49
C PRO A 335 -15.15 1.82 -4.67
N SER A 336 -14.69 2.52 -3.63
CA SER A 336 -15.56 3.23 -2.68
C SER A 336 -16.28 4.45 -3.29
N TRP A 337 -15.64 5.19 -4.20
CA TRP A 337 -16.25 6.36 -4.87
C TRP A 337 -17.28 5.95 -5.93
N LEU A 338 -16.97 4.92 -6.71
CA LEU A 338 -17.86 4.40 -7.76
C LEU A 338 -19.11 3.76 -7.15
N LEU A 339 -18.97 3.03 -6.04
CA LEU A 339 -20.09 2.43 -5.32
C LEU A 339 -21.05 3.49 -4.75
N LYS A 340 -20.54 4.58 -4.15
CA LYS A 340 -21.37 5.70 -3.67
C LYS A 340 -22.13 6.38 -4.80
N THR A 341 -21.50 6.56 -5.96
CA THR A 341 -22.12 7.18 -7.14
C THR A 341 -23.21 6.29 -7.74
N ILE A 342 -22.97 4.98 -7.81
CA ILE A 342 -23.95 4.01 -8.29
C ILE A 342 -25.16 3.94 -7.34
N VAL A 343 -24.95 3.92 -6.02
CA VAL A 343 -26.04 3.93 -5.03
C VAL A 343 -26.88 5.20 -5.14
N GLN A 344 -26.25 6.36 -5.35
CA GLN A 344 -26.96 7.61 -5.59
C GLN A 344 -27.77 7.57 -6.90
N MET A 345 -27.22 7.03 -7.99
CA MET A 345 -27.95 6.86 -9.25
C MET A 345 -29.12 5.87 -9.13
N ILE A 346 -28.95 4.76 -8.42
CA ILE A 346 -30.03 3.79 -8.17
C ILE A 346 -31.16 4.45 -7.36
N ASN A 347 -30.84 5.25 -6.34
CA ASN A 347 -31.84 5.98 -5.56
C ASN A 347 -32.61 7.03 -6.36
N VAL A 348 -32.00 7.59 -7.41
CA VAL A 348 -32.65 8.50 -8.36
C VAL A 348 -33.56 7.75 -9.35
N ILE A 349 -33.24 6.50 -9.69
CA ILE A 349 -34.00 5.66 -10.63
C ILE A 349 -35.17 4.93 -9.93
N VAL A 350 -35.04 4.64 -8.63
CA VAL A 350 -36.07 3.95 -7.83
C VAL A 350 -37.16 4.91 -7.32
N ARG A 351 -36.94 6.24 -7.37
CA ARG A 351 -37.98 7.27 -7.20
C ARG A 351 -38.57 7.64 -8.55
#